data_AF-A0A7J9LB59-F1
#
_entry.id   AF-A0A7J9LB59-F1
#
_cell.length_a   1.000
_cell.length_b   1.000
_cell.length_c   1.000
_cell.angle_alpha   90.00
_cell.angle_beta   90.00
_cell.angle_gamma   90.00
#
_symmetry.space_group_name_H-M   'P 1'
#
loop_
_entity.id
_entity.type
_entity.pdbx_description
1 polymer ?
#
loop_
_entity_poly.entity_id
_entity_poly.type
_entity_poly.pdbx_seq_one_letter_code
_entity_poly.pdbx_strand_id
1 'polypeptide(L)' 'MHPWITIAYSAPVVVVTVVFLIYPIGQRSFSDCMPLRIFGTFNFMIVFQ' A
#
# COMPACT_ATOMS: atom_id res chain seq x y z
N MET A 1 11.20 -16.74 -23.24
CA MET A 1 10.15 -16.08 -22.45
C MET A 1 10.61 -14.66 -22.15
N HIS A 2 9.84 -13.64 -22.56
CA HIS A 2 10.22 -12.22 -22.45
C HIS A 2 9.79 -11.69 -21.07
N PRO A 3 10.67 -11.08 -20.26
CA PRO A 3 10.46 -10.90 -18.80
C PRO A 3 9.53 -9.73 -18.41
N TRP A 4 8.77 -9.15 -19.34
CA TRP A 4 8.01 -7.92 -19.11
C TRP A 4 6.82 -8.07 -18.15
N ILE A 5 6.32 -9.29 -17.94
CA ILE A 5 5.24 -9.54 -16.98
C ILE A 5 5.72 -9.22 -15.56
N THR A 6 6.93 -9.61 -15.19
CA THR A 6 7.52 -9.31 -13.88
C THR A 6 7.73 -7.81 -13.69
N ILE A 7 8.11 -7.09 -14.75
CA ILE A 7 8.30 -5.65 -14.75
C ILE A 7 6.96 -4.92 -14.60
N ALA A 8 5.89 -5.37 -15.28
CA ALA A 8 4.56 -4.80 -15.10
C ALA A 8 4.02 -5.08 -13.68
N TYR A 9 4.27 -6.28 -13.15
CA TYR A 9 3.82 -6.68 -11.83
C TYR A 9 4.56 -5.99 -10.68
N SER A 10 5.76 -5.43 -10.91
CA SER A 10 6.47 -4.70 -9.85
C SER A 10 5.74 -3.43 -9.41
N ALA A 11 4.95 -2.80 -10.30
CA ALA A 11 4.19 -1.59 -9.97
C ALA A 11 3.18 -1.82 -8.82
N PRO A 12 2.23 -2.78 -8.89
CA PRO A 12 1.32 -3.05 -7.77
C PRO A 12 2.06 -3.58 -6.53
N VAL A 13 3.16 -4.31 -6.69
CA VAL A 13 3.99 -4.76 -5.55
C VAL A 13 4.55 -3.58 -4.76
N VAL A 14 5.06 -2.55 -5.45
CA VAL A 14 5.57 -1.34 -4.80
C VAL A 14 4.45 -0.61 -4.06
N VAL A 15 3.27 -0.47 -4.65
CA VAL A 15 2.12 0.20 -4.00
C VAL A 15 1.72 -0.50 -2.70
N VAL A 16 1.57 -1.83 -2.72
CA VAL A 16 1.25 -2.62 -1.53
C VAL A 16 2.35 -2.46 -0.47
N THR A 17 3.62 -2.49 -0.88
CA THR A 17 4.75 -2.30 0.04
C THR A 17 4.73 -0.92 0.71
N VAL A 18 4.41 0.14 -0.05
CA VAL A 18 4.35 1.50 0.50
C VAL A 18 3.24 1.62 1.55
N VAL A 19 2.04 1.14 1.21
CA VAL A 19 0.84 1.34 2.03
C VAL A 19 0.81 0.47 3.29
N PHE A 20 1.39 -0.74 3.23
CA PHE A 20 1.38 -1.69 4.36
C PHE A 20 2.67 -1.74 5.17
N LEU A 21 3.79 -1.21 4.66
CA LEU A 21 5.07 -1.26 5.37
C LEU A 21 5.72 0.12 5.49
N ILE A 22 5.98 0.81 4.39
CA ILE A 22 6.79 2.05 4.46
C ILE A 22 6.04 3.15 5.23
N TYR A 23 4.75 3.33 4.94
CA TYR A 23 3.89 4.30 5.61
C TYR A 23 3.77 4.08 7.15
N PRO A 24 3.38 2.89 7.64
CA PRO A 24 3.29 2.66 9.09
C PRO A 24 4.64 2.68 9.79
N ILE A 25 5.74 2.30 9.12
CA ILE A 25 7.10 2.46 9.67
C ILE A 25 7.41 3.96 9.86
N GLY A 26 7.08 4.80 8.87
CA GLY A 26 7.22 6.25 8.97
C GLY A 26 6.41 6.87 10.12
N GLN A 27 5.23 6.31 10.41
CA GLN A 27 4.37 6.71 11.53
C GLN A 27 4.69 6.03 12.86
N ARG A 28 5.62 5.06 12.86
CA ARG A 28 5.99 4.24 14.03
C ARG A 28 4.82 3.43 14.60
N SER A 29 3.82 3.14 13.79
CA SER A 29 2.57 2.50 14.21
C SER A 29 1.95 1.75 13.03
N PHE A 30 1.68 0.46 13.23
CA PHE A 30 0.89 -0.35 12.28
C PHE A 30 -0.62 -0.11 12.40
N SER A 31 -1.07 0.63 13.41
CA SER A 31 -2.48 0.99 13.55
C SER A 31 -2.93 1.99 12.48
N ASP A 32 -1.99 2.73 11.91
CA ASP A 32 -2.24 3.69 10.84
C ASP A 32 -2.16 3.06 9.44
N CYS A 33 -1.83 1.77 9.32
CA CYS A 33 -1.88 1.04 8.05
C CYS A 33 -3.25 1.12 7.37
N MET A 34 -3.26 0.99 6.04
CA MET A 34 -4.51 0.84 5.31
C MET A 34 -5.27 -0.43 5.75
N PRO A 35 -6.53 -0.33 6.21
CA PRO A 35 -7.28 -1.49 6.65
C PRO A 35 -7.73 -2.35 5.46
N LEU A 36 -7.75 -3.67 5.63
CA LEU A 36 -8.21 -4.65 4.62
C LEU A 36 -9.75 -4.72 4.51
N ARG A 37 -10.42 -3.56 4.57
CA ARG A 37 -11.88 -3.43 4.49
C ARG A 37 -12.21 -2.29 3.54
N ILE A 38 -13.28 -2.42 2.77
CA ILE A 38 -13.71 -1.42 1.76
C ILE A 38 -13.83 -0.02 2.38
N PHE A 39 -14.53 0.11 3.51
CA PHE A 39 -14.66 1.39 4.22
C PHE A 39 -13.34 1.89 4.83
N GLY A 40 -12.45 0.96 5.21
CA GLY A 40 -11.13 1.29 5.73
C GLY A 40 -10.23 1.92 4.66
N THR A 41 -10.32 1.46 3.41
CA THR A 41 -9.64 2.09 2.28
C THR A 41 -10.08 3.53 2.08
N PHE A 42 -11.39 3.80 2.11
CA PHE A 42 -11.90 5.17 1.99
C PHE A 42 -11.46 6.05 3.16
N ASN A 43 -11.48 5.53 4.39
CA ASN A 43 -11.02 6.25 5.56
C ASN A 43 -9.52 6.59 5.46
N PHE A 44 -8.69 5.63 5.03
CA PHE A 44 -7.27 5.85 4.77
C PHE A 44 -7.05 6.96 3.75
N MET A 45 -7.79 6.94 2.64
CA MET A 45 -7.69 7.97 1.59
C MET A 45 -8.08 9.37 2.08
N ILE A 46 -9.07 9.49 2.97
CA ILE A 46 -9.50 10.79 3.53
C ILE A 46 -8.47 11.34 4.52
N VAL A 47 -7.88 10.48 5.36
CA VAL A 47 -6.86 10.90 6.33
C VAL A 47 -5.56 11.34 5.64
N PHE A 48 -5.31 10.85 4.43
CA PHE A 48 -4.10 11.14 3.63
C PHE A 48 -4.21 12.41 2.77
N GLN A 49 -5.42 12.97 2.59
CA GLN A 49 -5.72 14.14 1.76
C GLN A 49 -5.04 15.42 2.27
#